data_AF-X7ZGY2-F1
#
_entry.id   AF-X7ZGY2-F1
#
_cell.length_a   1.000
_cell.length_b   1.000
_cell.length_c   1.000
_cell.angle_alpha   90.00
_cell.angle_beta   90.00
_cell.angle_gamma   90.00
#
_symmetry.space_group_name_H-M   'P 1'
#
loop_
_entity.id
_entity.type
_entity.pdbx_description
1 polymer ?
#
loop_
_entity_poly.entity_id
_entity_poly.type
_entity_poly.pdbx_seq_one_letter_code
_entity_poly.pdbx_strand_id
1 'polypeptide(L)'
;MAIDQTLIVLDWNSRPPFEGWAAATGAYNAATDKSTPLLDRALHDEFVGMLEWDRELVGSARTGRDRGLPQAHLRALRAAGLDEDFVVTYAIALGYTGDLKRLREHYRAASP
;
A
#
# COMPACT_ATOMS: atom_id res chain seq x y z
N MET A 1 31.09 -7.95 -12.93
CA MET A 1 30.19 -6.89 -12.43
C MET A 1 29.43 -7.51 -11.27
N ALA A 2 29.83 -7.22 -10.02
CA ALA A 2 29.07 -7.70 -8.87
C ALA A 2 27.80 -6.85 -8.80
N ILE A 3 26.64 -7.48 -8.91
CA ILE A 3 25.38 -6.78 -8.65
C ILE A 3 25.29 -6.71 -7.12
N ASP A 4 25.44 -5.52 -6.56
CA ASP A 4 25.05 -5.26 -5.17
C ASP A 4 23.53 -5.43 -5.09
N GLN A 5 23.07 -6.67 -4.91
CA GLN A 5 21.66 -6.97 -4.64
C GLN A 5 21.47 -6.94 -3.13
N THR A 6 20.88 -5.85 -2.65
CA THR A 6 20.43 -5.75 -1.26
C THR A 6 19.35 -6.81 -1.02
N LEU A 7 19.69 -7.86 -0.29
CA LEU A 7 18.72 -8.84 0.20
C LEU A 7 18.04 -8.29 1.45
N ILE A 8 16.73 -8.10 1.39
CA ILE A 8 15.93 -7.68 2.55
C ILE A 8 15.17 -8.89 3.07
N VAL A 9 15.50 -9.29 4.30
CA VAL A 9 14.92 -10.44 5.00
C VAL A 9 14.02 -9.94 6.12
N LEU A 10 12.76 -10.35 6.13
CA LEU A 10 11.81 -10.03 7.19
C LEU A 10 11.77 -11.16 8.22
N ASP A 11 12.11 -10.86 9.47
CA ASP A 11 11.86 -11.76 10.60
C ASP A 11 10.37 -11.66 11.01
N TRP A 12 9.63 -12.74 10.75
CA TRP A 12 8.17 -12.82 10.78
C TRP A 12 7.57 -12.75 12.21
N ASN A 13 8.40 -12.71 13.26
CA ASN A 13 7.92 -12.53 14.63
C ASN A 13 7.52 -11.09 14.98
N SER A 14 7.63 -10.16 14.02
CA SER A 14 7.28 -8.75 14.19
C SER A 14 5.82 -8.52 13.79
N ARG A 15 4.91 -8.29 14.76
CA ARG A 15 3.62 -7.64 14.49
C ARG A 15 3.83 -6.12 14.50
N PRO A 16 3.24 -5.35 13.57
CA PRO A 16 2.18 -5.70 12.61
C PRO A 16 2.69 -6.35 11.30
N PRO A 17 1.81 -7.00 10.51
CA PRO A 17 2.18 -7.61 9.22
C PRO A 17 2.68 -6.56 8.22
N PHE A 18 3.92 -6.73 7.73
CA PHE A 18 4.57 -5.86 6.75
C PHE A 18 4.36 -6.33 5.29
N GLU A 19 3.26 -7.01 5.01
CA GLU A 19 3.01 -7.64 3.71
C GLU A 19 2.97 -6.64 2.55
N GLY A 20 2.41 -5.44 2.77
CA GLY A 20 2.44 -4.37 1.76
C GLY A 20 3.87 -3.92 1.47
N TRP A 21 4.67 -3.71 2.51
CA TRP A 21 6.07 -3.34 2.33
C TRP A 21 6.88 -4.45 1.62
N ALA A 22 6.63 -5.71 1.99
CA ALA A 22 7.26 -6.88 1.38
C ALA A 22 6.89 -7.01 -0.11
N ALA A 23 5.62 -6.81 -0.45
CA ALA A 23 5.12 -6.83 -1.83
C ALA A 23 5.68 -5.67 -2.67
N ALA A 24 5.85 -4.48 -2.08
CA ALA A 24 6.42 -3.33 -2.80
C ALA A 24 7.90 -3.52 -3.15
N THR A 25 8.66 -4.21 -2.29
CA THR A 25 10.11 -4.42 -2.45
C THR A 25 10.48 -5.76 -3.06
N GLY A 26 9.50 -6.66 -3.27
CA GLY A 26 9.77 -8.04 -3.66
C GLY A 26 10.56 -8.82 -2.60
N ALA A 27 10.37 -8.48 -1.32
CA ALA A 27 11.16 -8.99 -0.21
C ALA A 27 11.14 -10.51 -0.17
N TYR A 28 12.29 -11.10 0.16
CA TYR A 28 12.42 -12.54 0.28
C TYR A 28 11.76 -13.04 1.57
N ASN A 29 10.89 -14.04 1.43
CA ASN A 29 10.18 -14.68 2.52
C ASN A 29 10.88 -16.00 2.88
N ALA A 30 11.64 -15.96 3.98
CA ALA A 30 12.41 -17.12 4.48
C ALA A 30 11.52 -18.30 4.91
N ALA A 31 10.26 -18.07 5.29
CA ALA A 31 9.34 -19.15 5.67
C ALA A 31 8.87 -19.97 4.47
N THR A 32 8.86 -19.37 3.28
CA THR A 32 8.41 -20.01 2.03
C THR A 32 9.53 -20.24 1.02
N ASP A 33 10.74 -19.77 1.32
CA ASP A 33 11.92 -19.79 0.45
C ASP A 33 11.66 -19.15 -0.92
N LYS A 34 10.86 -18.07 -0.95
CA LYS A 34 10.41 -17.40 -2.17
C LYS A 34 10.35 -15.89 -1.98
N SER A 35 10.48 -15.13 -3.06
CA SER A 35 10.14 -13.71 -3.05
C SER A 35 8.64 -13.51 -2.86
N THR A 36 8.29 -12.46 -2.11
CA THR A 36 6.91 -12.01 -1.97
C THR A 36 6.39 -11.54 -3.33
N PRO A 37 5.23 -12.02 -3.79
CA PRO A 37 4.66 -11.57 -5.04
C PRO A 37 4.45 -10.06 -5.06
N LEU A 38 4.81 -9.43 -6.18
CA LEU A 38 4.50 -8.03 -6.41
C LEU A 38 2.99 -7.84 -6.56
N LEU A 39 2.50 -6.66 -6.23
CA LEU A 39 1.13 -6.25 -6.56
C LEU A 39 0.93 -6.29 -8.08
N ASP A 40 -0.28 -6.64 -8.52
CA ASP A 40 -0.64 -6.57 -9.94
C ASP A 40 -0.31 -5.17 -10.50
N ARG A 41 0.25 -5.13 -11.71
CA ARG A 41 0.77 -3.90 -12.28
C ARG A 41 -0.30 -2.82 -12.44
N ALA A 42 -1.52 -3.18 -12.82
CA ALA A 42 -2.60 -2.22 -12.97
C ALA A 42 -3.00 -1.64 -11.60
N LEU A 43 -3.10 -2.50 -10.57
CA LEU A 43 -3.36 -2.05 -9.20
C LEU A 43 -2.22 -1.19 -8.63
N HIS A 44 -0.97 -1.53 -8.95
CA HIS A 44 0.20 -0.73 -8.58
C HIS A 44 0.16 0.66 -9.22
N ASP A 45 0.00 0.74 -10.54
CA ASP A 45 -0.01 1.99 -11.29
C ASP A 45 -1.17 2.89 -10.84
N GLU A 46 -2.36 2.31 -10.60
CA GLU A 46 -3.52 3.04 -10.04
C GLU A 46 -3.25 3.55 -8.63
N PHE A 47 -2.61 2.75 -7.77
CA PHE A 47 -2.30 3.16 -6.41
C PHE A 47 -1.27 4.28 -6.37
N VAL A 48 -0.19 4.16 -7.14
CA VAL A 48 0.83 5.20 -7.26
C VAL A 48 0.22 6.51 -7.75
N GLY A 49 -0.60 6.46 -8.81
CA GLY A 49 -1.29 7.63 -9.33
C GLY A 49 -2.22 8.29 -8.29
N MET A 50 -2.88 7.50 -7.45
CA MET A 50 -3.68 8.03 -6.34
C MET A 50 -2.83 8.74 -5.28
N LEU A 51 -1.62 8.23 -4.97
CA LEU A 51 -0.73 8.84 -3.98
C LEU A 51 -0.21 10.21 -4.42
N GLU A 52 -0.20 10.52 -5.71
CA GLU A 52 0.16 11.85 -6.23
C GLU A 52 -0.94 12.90 -5.99
N TRP A 53 -2.15 12.50 -5.58
CA TRP A 53 -3.28 13.38 -5.33
C TRP A 53 -3.34 13.84 -3.87
N ASP A 54 -2.27 14.53 -3.45
CA ASP A 54 -2.08 14.98 -2.07
C ASP A 54 -3.25 15.82 -1.54
N ARG A 55 -3.85 16.67 -2.38
CA ARG A 55 -4.95 17.54 -1.95
C ARG A 55 -6.19 16.73 -1.57
N GLU A 56 -6.53 15.73 -2.38
CA GLU A 56 -7.66 14.84 -2.20
C GLU A 56 -7.43 13.90 -1.02
N LEU A 57 -6.20 13.41 -0.88
CA LEU A 57 -5.79 12.56 0.23
C LEU A 57 -5.78 13.30 1.57
N VAL A 58 -5.44 14.60 1.61
CA VAL A 58 -5.52 15.43 2.83
C VAL A 58 -6.97 15.82 3.16
N GLY A 59 -7.85 15.82 2.15
CA GLY A 59 -9.28 16.10 2.29
C GLY A 59 -10.02 15.15 3.23
N SER A 60 -11.25 15.53 3.61
CA SER A 60 -12.08 14.71 4.49
C SER A 60 -12.43 13.37 3.85
N ALA A 61 -12.14 12.27 4.55
CA ALA A 61 -12.55 10.93 4.14
C ALA A 61 -14.08 10.69 4.26
N ARG A 62 -14.83 11.55 4.95
CA ARG A 62 -16.26 11.32 5.23
C ARG A 62 -17.18 12.25 4.46
N THR A 63 -16.70 13.42 4.09
CA THR A 63 -17.51 14.52 3.56
C THR A 63 -16.76 15.26 2.45
N GLY A 64 -17.47 16.02 1.60
CA GLY A 64 -16.86 16.76 0.49
C GLY A 64 -16.68 15.95 -0.80
N ARG A 65 -16.30 16.65 -1.89
CA ARG A 65 -16.11 16.06 -3.23
C ARG A 65 -14.76 15.35 -3.37
N ASP A 66 -13.77 15.80 -2.60
CA ASP A 66 -12.38 15.36 -2.68
C ASP A 66 -12.18 13.88 -2.28
N ARG A 67 -13.18 13.28 -1.61
CA ARG A 67 -13.14 11.86 -1.19
C ARG A 67 -13.35 10.86 -2.32
N GLY A 68 -14.02 11.27 -3.41
CA GLY A 68 -14.53 10.33 -4.40
C GLY A 68 -13.44 9.57 -5.14
N LEU A 69 -12.38 10.30 -5.50
CA LEU A 69 -11.24 9.78 -6.25
C LEU A 69 -10.40 8.80 -5.40
N PRO A 70 -9.86 9.17 -4.23
CA PRO A 70 -9.13 8.23 -3.37
C PRO A 70 -9.95 6.98 -3.03
N GLN A 71 -11.24 7.14 -2.69
CA GLN A 71 -12.07 6.00 -2.32
C GLN A 71 -12.43 5.08 -3.48
N ALA A 72 -12.39 5.55 -4.72
CA ALA A 72 -12.58 4.68 -5.89
C ALA A 72 -11.39 3.72 -6.03
N HIS A 73 -10.16 4.23 -5.94
CA HIS A 73 -8.93 3.42 -5.98
C HIS A 73 -8.83 2.46 -4.79
N LEU A 74 -9.13 2.93 -3.58
CA LEU A 74 -9.07 2.09 -2.38
C LEU A 74 -10.14 0.98 -2.39
N ARG A 75 -11.29 1.20 -3.04
CA ARG A 75 -12.28 0.14 -3.31
C ARG A 75 -11.72 -0.97 -4.19
N ALA A 76 -10.92 -0.65 -5.20
CA ALA A 76 -10.30 -1.65 -6.07
C ALA A 76 -9.30 -2.54 -5.31
N LEU A 77 -8.43 -1.93 -4.50
CA LEU A 77 -7.50 -2.67 -3.63
C LEU A 77 -8.23 -3.58 -2.65
N ARG A 78 -9.32 -3.08 -2.06
CA ARG A 78 -10.15 -3.86 -1.15
C ARG A 78 -10.86 -5.01 -1.85
N ALA A 79 -11.34 -4.81 -3.08
CA ALA A 79 -11.92 -5.86 -3.90
C ALA A 79 -10.89 -6.94 -4.28
N ALA A 80 -9.61 -6.58 -4.37
CA ALA A 80 -8.50 -7.52 -4.51
C ALA A 80 -8.12 -8.24 -3.21
N GLY A 81 -8.83 -8.00 -2.10
CA GLY A 81 -8.61 -8.65 -0.81
C GLY A 81 -7.49 -8.06 0.05
N LEU A 82 -6.94 -6.91 -0.34
CA LEU A 82 -5.86 -6.24 0.38
C LEU A 82 -6.43 -5.41 1.53
N ASP A 83 -5.91 -5.62 2.73
CA ASP A 83 -6.39 -4.96 3.95
C ASP A 83 -5.76 -3.57 4.17
N GLU A 84 -6.19 -2.90 5.26
CA GLU A 84 -5.72 -1.56 5.62
C GLU A 84 -4.21 -1.53 5.90
N ASP A 85 -3.68 -2.55 6.57
CA ASP A 85 -2.27 -2.57 6.97
C ASP A 85 -1.38 -2.84 5.75
N PHE A 86 -1.82 -3.67 4.81
CA PHE A 86 -1.20 -3.80 3.50
C PHE A 86 -1.10 -2.44 2.81
N VAL A 87 -2.22 -1.72 2.65
CA VAL A 87 -2.25 -0.42 1.94
C VAL A 87 -1.30 0.59 2.57
N VAL A 88 -1.28 0.67 3.90
CA VAL A 88 -0.44 1.63 4.62
C VAL A 88 1.04 1.28 4.51
N THR A 89 1.40 0.00 4.70
CA THR A 89 2.80 -0.44 4.61
C THR A 89 3.32 -0.39 3.17
N TYR A 90 2.45 -0.62 2.19
CA TYR A 90 2.74 -0.46 0.77
C TYR A 90 3.03 1.02 0.44
N ALA A 91 2.19 1.96 0.89
CA ALA A 91 2.43 3.40 0.71
C ALA A 91 3.77 3.85 1.31
N ILE A 92 4.08 3.39 2.54
CA ILE A 92 5.37 3.67 3.20
C ILE A 92 6.54 3.16 2.35
N ALA A 93 6.44 1.94 1.82
CA ALA A 93 7.51 1.36 0.99
C ALA A 93 7.74 2.11 -0.32
N LEU A 94 6.68 2.69 -0.89
CA LEU A 94 6.75 3.57 -2.06
C LEU A 94 7.27 4.98 -1.72
N GLY A 95 7.59 5.26 -0.46
CA GLY A 95 8.11 6.55 -0.03
C GLY A 95 7.04 7.63 0.16
N TYR A 96 5.77 7.27 0.31
CA TYR A 96 4.71 8.23 0.59
C TYR A 96 4.93 8.92 1.95
N THR A 97 5.05 10.25 1.92
CA THR A 97 5.29 11.09 3.10
C THR A 97 4.05 11.85 3.58
N GLY A 98 2.88 11.62 2.96
CA GLY A 98 1.64 12.29 3.33
C GLY A 98 0.99 11.72 4.60
N ASP A 99 -0.25 12.14 4.86
CA ASP A 99 -0.97 11.77 6.08
C ASP A 99 -1.46 10.31 6.03
N LEU A 100 -0.67 9.40 6.61
CA LEU A 100 -1.01 7.97 6.73
C LEU A 100 -2.27 7.72 7.55
N LYS A 101 -2.57 8.56 8.55
CA LYS A 101 -3.81 8.43 9.33
C LYS A 101 -5.00 8.73 8.41
N ARG A 102 -4.88 9.77 7.58
CA ARG A 102 -5.92 10.11 6.62
C ARG A 102 -6.09 9.05 5.53
N LEU A 103 -5.00 8.46 5.06
CA LEU A 103 -5.05 7.32 4.13
C LEU A 103 -5.84 6.14 4.74
N ARG A 104 -5.60 5.80 6.02
CA ARG A 104 -6.39 4.80 6.75
C ARG A 104 -7.87 5.17 6.80
N GLU A 105 -8.18 6.43 7.09
CA GLU A 105 -9.56 6.91 7.13
C GLU A 105 -10.26 6.79 5.77
N HIS A 106 -9.59 7.15 4.67
CA HIS A 106 -10.11 6.97 3.31
C HIS A 106 -10.33 5.50 2.99
N TYR A 107 -9.39 4.62 3.37
CA TYR A 107 -9.53 3.18 3.14
C TYR A 107 -10.72 2.59 3.90
N ARG A 108 -10.91 2.96 5.18
CA ARG A 108 -12.08 2.55 5.97
C ARG A 108 -13.39 3.07 5.38
N ALA A 109 -13.38 4.30 4.90
CA ALA A 109 -14.54 4.95 4.30
C ALA A 109 -14.88 4.41 2.91
N ALA A 110 -13.93 3.78 2.21
CA ALA A 110 -14.09 3.15 0.91
C ALA A 110 -14.94 1.84 0.95
N SER A 111 -15.93 1.77 1.84
CA SER A 111 -16.92 0.69 1.85
C SER A 111 -17.93 0.87 0.70
N PRO A 112 -18.49 -0.23 0.16
CA PRO A 112 -19.53 -0.16 -0.88
C PRO A 112 -20.77 0.62 -0.43
#